data_AF-A0A2T9ZA73-F1
#
_entry.id   AF-A0A2T9ZA73-F1
#
_cell.length_a   1.000
_cell.length_b   1.000
_cell.length_c   1.000
_cell.angle_alpha   90.00
_cell.angle_beta   90.00
_cell.angle_gamma   90.00
#
_symmetry.space_group_name_H-M   'P 1'
#
loop_
_entity.id
_entity.type
_entity.pdbx_description
1 polymer ?
#
loop_
_entity_poly.entity_id
_entity_poly.type
_entity_poly.pdbx_seq_one_letter_code
_entity_poly.pdbx_strand_id
1 'polypeptide(L)'
;MSADGSSHWKTRRFVVTDEQVARYKRRLDLLGSRPMSPNFRRFRLFTHALAFSSVVYIVLFHDFGDRWHIYTPIREWYNSKVQGFWSLSDKEIGELKDR
;
A
#
# COMPACT_ATOMS: atom_id res chain seq x y z
N MET A 1 -74.39 -7.39 2.72
CA MET A 1 -73.58 -8.61 2.91
C MET A 1 -72.23 -8.37 2.27
N SER A 2 -71.20 -8.25 3.09
CA SER A 2 -69.81 -7.98 2.71
C SER A 2 -69.04 -9.28 2.50
N ALA A 3 -68.16 -9.30 1.50
CA ALA A 3 -66.90 -10.06 1.47
C ALA A 3 -66.19 -9.66 0.16
N ASP A 4 -65.50 -8.52 0.16
CA ASP A 4 -64.05 -8.43 0.44
C ASP A 4 -63.20 -9.03 -0.69
N GLY A 5 -62.94 -8.18 -1.69
CA GLY A 5 -61.94 -8.41 -2.72
C GLY A 5 -60.53 -8.11 -2.20
N SER A 6 -60.10 -8.81 -1.15
CA SER A 6 -58.75 -8.67 -0.61
C SER A 6 -57.75 -9.43 -1.48
N SER A 7 -56.89 -8.68 -2.16
CA SER A 7 -55.79 -9.22 -2.96
C SER A 7 -54.83 -10.03 -2.07
N HIS A 8 -54.86 -11.35 -2.22
CA HIS A 8 -54.08 -12.29 -1.43
C HIS A 8 -52.61 -12.38 -1.90
N TRP A 9 -51.96 -11.24 -2.16
CA TRP A 9 -50.58 -11.20 -2.67
C TRP A 9 -49.54 -11.67 -1.62
N LYS A 10 -49.92 -11.69 -0.33
CA LYS A 10 -49.03 -11.98 0.81
C LYS A 10 -48.67 -13.46 1.02
N THR A 11 -49.19 -14.40 0.22
CA THR A 11 -48.96 -15.85 0.45
C THR A 11 -48.34 -16.62 -0.72
N ARG A 12 -47.73 -15.94 -1.71
CA ARG A 12 -46.85 -16.66 -2.64
C ARG A 12 -45.59 -17.09 -1.90
N ARG A 13 -45.57 -18.33 -1.40
CA ARG A 13 -44.33 -19.02 -1.04
C ARG A 13 -43.48 -19.06 -2.31
N PHE A 14 -42.48 -18.19 -2.39
CA PHE A 14 -41.46 -18.29 -3.42
C PHE A 14 -40.66 -19.56 -3.13
N VAL A 15 -40.97 -20.63 -3.84
CA VAL A 15 -40.15 -21.83 -3.83
C VAL A 15 -38.89 -21.47 -4.63
N VAL A 16 -37.82 -21.15 -3.90
CA VAL A 16 -36.52 -20.89 -4.51
C VAL A 16 -36.04 -22.20 -5.11
N THR A 17 -35.79 -22.21 -6.42
CA THR A 17 -35.30 -23.43 -7.08
C THR A 17 -33.81 -23.63 -6.77
N ASP A 18 -33.36 -24.88 -6.78
CA ASP A 18 -31.93 -25.20 -6.56
C ASP A 18 -31.02 -24.45 -7.55
N GLU A 19 -31.50 -24.20 -8.77
CA GLU A 19 -30.80 -23.37 -9.75
C GLU A 19 -30.60 -21.92 -9.29
N GLN A 20 -31.61 -21.31 -8.65
CA GLN A 20 -31.54 -19.95 -8.13
C GLN A 20 -30.52 -19.87 -6.99
N VAL A 21 -30.49 -20.87 -6.12
CA VAL A 21 -29.49 -21.00 -5.04
C VAL A 21 -28.09 -21.15 -5.63
N ALA A 22 -27.91 -22.01 -6.63
CA ALA A 22 -26.62 -22.21 -7.29
C ALA A 22 -26.11 -20.93 -7.99
N ARG A 23 -27.00 -20.20 -8.69
CA ARG A 23 -26.65 -18.90 -9.30
C ARG A 23 -26.26 -17.86 -8.24
N TYR A 24 -26.93 -17.84 -7.09
CA TYR A 24 -26.61 -16.93 -6.00
C TYR A 24 -25.23 -17.24 -5.40
N LYS A 25 -24.94 -18.51 -5.10
CA LYS A 25 -23.62 -18.96 -4.62
C LYS A 25 -22.51 -18.57 -5.59
N ARG A 26 -22.70 -18.86 -6.90
CA ARG A 26 -21.74 -18.46 -7.95
C ARG A 26 -21.48 -16.95 -7.96
N ARG A 27 -22.50 -16.11 -7.74
CA ARG A 27 -22.32 -14.65 -7.67
C ARG A 27 -21.51 -14.23 -6.45
N LEU A 28 -21.73 -14.86 -5.30
CA LEU A 28 -20.94 -14.59 -4.09
C LEU A 28 -19.47 -15.00 -4.28
N ASP A 29 -19.21 -16.18 -4.84
CA ASP A 29 -17.85 -16.64 -5.12
C ASP A 29 -17.12 -15.72 -6.11
N LEU A 30 -17.85 -15.19 -7.10
CA LEU A 30 -17.33 -14.20 -8.04
C LEU A 30 -17.06 -12.84 -7.41
N LEU A 31 -17.75 -12.46 -6.33
CA LEU A 31 -17.46 -11.21 -5.61
C LEU A 31 -16.14 -11.31 -4.82
N GLY A 32 -15.85 -12.46 -4.23
CA GLY A 32 -14.59 -12.71 -3.51
C GLY A 32 -13.36 -12.82 -4.42
N SER A 33 -13.57 -13.16 -5.70
CA SER A 33 -12.50 -13.38 -6.68
C SER A 33 -12.31 -12.25 -7.69
N ARG A 34 -12.95 -11.08 -7.47
CA ARG A 34 -12.74 -9.92 -8.36
C ARG A 34 -11.28 -9.47 -8.29
N PRO A 35 -10.56 -9.43 -9.43
CA PRO A 35 -9.23 -8.85 -9.44
C PRO A 35 -9.34 -7.38 -9.06
N MET A 36 -8.40 -6.94 -8.24
CA MET A 36 -8.29 -5.56 -7.79
C MET A 36 -8.25 -4.62 -9.01
N SER A 37 -9.03 -3.54 -8.98
CA SER A 37 -9.11 -2.63 -10.13
C SER A 37 -7.73 -2.06 -10.47
N PRO A 38 -7.41 -1.83 -11.76
CA PRO A 38 -6.10 -1.31 -12.16
C PRO A 38 -5.74 0.02 -11.48
N ASN A 39 -6.73 0.89 -11.28
CA ASN A 39 -6.56 2.16 -10.59
C ASN A 39 -6.21 1.97 -9.11
N PHE A 40 -6.87 1.02 -8.44
CA PHE A 40 -6.56 0.72 -7.04
C PHE A 40 -5.16 0.10 -6.89
N ARG A 41 -4.72 -0.72 -7.85
CA ARG A 41 -3.33 -1.22 -7.89
C ARG A 41 -2.31 -0.08 -8.00
N ARG A 42 -2.54 0.89 -8.88
CA ARG A 42 -1.70 2.10 -9.02
C ARG A 42 -1.69 2.93 -7.74
N PHE A 43 -2.86 3.16 -7.15
CA PHE A 43 -2.98 3.87 -5.87
C PHE A 43 -2.21 3.15 -4.74
N ARG A 44 -2.30 1.81 -4.69
CA ARG A 44 -1.54 1.02 -3.72
C ARG A 44 -0.03 1.17 -3.93
N LEU A 45 0.46 1.13 -5.17
CA LEU A 45 1.88 1.37 -5.45
C LEU A 45 2.29 2.79 -5.04
N PHE A 46 1.48 3.79 -5.38
CA PHE A 46 1.71 5.18 -5.01
C PHE A 46 1.80 5.37 -3.50
N THR A 47 0.87 4.79 -2.73
CA THR A 47 0.88 4.89 -1.26
C THR A 47 2.10 4.24 -0.64
N HIS A 48 2.58 3.10 -1.16
CA HIS A 48 3.81 2.48 -0.69
C HIS A 48 5.03 3.34 -1.01
N ALA A 49 5.11 3.88 -2.23
CA ALA A 49 6.18 4.78 -2.64
C ALA A 49 6.20 6.06 -1.78
N LEU A 50 5.02 6.63 -1.50
CA LEU A 50 4.88 7.80 -0.65
C LEU A 50 5.33 7.50 0.79
N ALA A 51 4.87 6.39 1.38
CA ALA A 51 5.25 5.99 2.73
C ALA A 51 6.77 5.78 2.86
N PHE A 52 7.38 5.09 1.90
CA PHE A 52 8.83 4.91 1.86
C PHE A 52 9.57 6.25 1.76
N SER A 53 9.13 7.12 0.85
CA SER A 53 9.72 8.46 0.66
C SER A 53 9.60 9.31 1.92
N SER A 54 8.47 9.26 2.62
CA SER A 54 8.28 9.96 3.89
C SER A 54 9.24 9.48 4.97
N VAL A 55 9.46 8.17 5.09
CA VAL A 55 10.43 7.62 6.05
C VAL A 55 11.85 8.09 5.72
N VAL A 56 12.24 8.03 4.45
CA VAL A 56 13.57 8.50 4.01
C VAL A 56 13.75 9.99 4.32
N TYR A 57 12.74 10.80 4.02
CA TYR A 57 12.75 12.23 4.33
C TYR A 57 12.91 12.49 5.83
N ILE A 58 12.13 11.78 6.66
CA ILE A 58 12.21 11.89 8.12
C ILE A 58 13.62 11.53 8.60
N VAL A 59 14.18 10.41 8.15
CA VAL A 59 15.49 9.92 8.61
C VAL A 59 16.64 10.85 8.21
N LEU A 60 16.63 11.37 6.98
CA LEU A 60 17.79 12.06 6.39
C LEU A 60 17.69 13.59 6.42
N PHE A 61 16.49 14.15 6.24
CA PHE A 61 16.30 15.57 5.95
C PHE A 61 15.49 16.32 7.00
N HIS A 62 14.68 15.63 7.80
CA HIS A 62 13.97 16.28 8.88
C HIS A 62 14.98 16.83 9.89
N ASP A 63 14.85 18.10 10.22
CA ASP A 63 15.74 18.75 11.18
C ASP A 63 15.37 18.30 12.60
N PHE A 64 16.16 17.37 13.15
CA PHE A 64 16.07 16.97 14.55
C PHE A 64 16.95 17.84 15.47
N GLY A 65 17.62 18.86 14.92
CA GLY A 65 18.66 19.62 15.60
C GLY A 65 19.89 18.77 15.93
N ASP A 66 20.79 19.33 16.76
CA ASP A 66 22.04 18.67 17.21
C ASP A 66 21.83 17.65 18.35
N ARG A 67 20.58 17.27 18.64
CA ARG A 67 20.28 16.31 19.71
C ARG A 67 20.32 14.89 19.17
N TRP A 68 20.85 13.96 19.98
CA TRP A 68 20.83 12.54 19.64
C TRP A 68 19.39 12.01 19.57
N HIS A 69 19.08 11.23 18.53
CA HIS A 69 17.78 10.60 18.30
C HIS A 69 17.94 9.21 17.68
N ILE A 70 16.84 8.45 17.60
CA ILE A 70 16.83 7.05 17.14
C ILE A 70 17.32 6.85 15.70
N TYR A 71 17.34 7.92 14.88
CA TYR A 71 17.80 7.87 13.49
C TYR A 71 19.23 8.42 13.32
N THR A 72 19.87 8.92 14.38
CA THR A 72 21.23 9.46 14.34
C THR A 72 22.25 8.48 13.75
N PRO A 73 22.28 7.18 14.14
CA PRO A 73 23.24 6.24 13.57
C PRO A 73 23.11 6.05 12.04
N ILE A 74 21.86 6.06 11.54
CA ILE A 74 21.58 5.91 10.11
C ILE A 74 22.04 7.15 9.35
N ARG A 75 21.78 8.34 9.91
CA ARG A 75 22.20 9.63 9.34
C ARG A 75 23.72 9.76 9.29
N GLU A 76 24.42 9.39 10.36
CA GLU A 76 25.88 9.40 10.42
C GLU A 76 26.49 8.42 9.41
N TRP A 77 25.95 7.20 9.33
CA TRP A 77 26.38 6.24 8.33
C TRP A 77 26.19 6.76 6.90
N TYR A 78 25.03 7.34 6.60
CA TYR A 78 24.75 7.94 5.29
C TYR A 78 25.75 9.07 4.98
N ASN A 79 25.96 9.98 5.92
CA ASN A 79 26.90 11.09 5.77
C ASN A 79 28.34 10.58 5.58
N SER A 80 28.76 9.54 6.30
CA SER A 80 30.07 8.90 6.13
C SER A 80 30.23 8.31 4.72
N LYS A 81 29.18 7.69 4.17
CA LYS A 81 29.21 7.15 2.81
C LYS A 81 29.23 8.25 1.75
N VAL A 82 28.44 9.31 1.93
CA VAL A 82 28.43 10.46 1.03
C VAL A 82 29.80 11.14 1.06
N GLN A 83 30.36 11.40 2.24
CA GLN A 83 31.70 11.97 2.39
C GLN A 83 32.74 11.06 1.72
N GLY A 84 32.72 9.76 2.00
CA GLY A 84 33.64 8.79 1.39
C GLY A 84 33.53 8.70 -0.14
N PHE A 85 32.35 8.95 -0.71
CA PHE A 85 32.15 8.99 -2.16
C PHE A 85 32.70 10.28 -2.79
N TRP A 86 32.57 11.41 -2.11
CA TRP A 86 33.04 12.71 -2.60
C TRP A 86 34.48 13.05 -2.17
N SER A 87 35.08 12.29 -1.26
CA SER A 87 36.48 12.42 -0.84
C SER A 87 37.36 11.44 -1.60
N LEU A 88 38.55 11.87 -2.02
CA LEU A 88 39.58 10.95 -2.48
C LEU A 88 40.07 10.10 -1.31
N SER A 89 40.20 8.80 -1.54
CA SER A 89 40.84 7.89 -0.60
C SER A 89 42.35 8.16 -0.54
N ASP A 90 42.98 7.83 0.60
CA ASP A 90 44.42 7.99 0.79
C ASP A 90 45.24 7.27 -0.30
N LYS A 91 44.70 6.17 -0.84
CA LYS A 91 45.30 5.43 -1.95
C LYS A 91 45.23 6.20 -3.26
N GLU A 92 44.09 6.80 -3.60
CA GLU A 92 43.95 7.63 -4.80
C GLU A 92 44.78 8.91 -4.70
N ILE A 93 44.94 9.47 -3.50
CA ILE A 93 45.85 10.59 -3.24
C ILE A 93 47.31 10.15 -3.49
N GLY A 94 47.69 8.94 -3.10
CA GLY A 94 49.01 8.36 -3.40
C GLY A 94 49.23 8.17 -4.90
N GLU A 95 48.27 7.55 -5.60
CA GLU A 95 48.33 7.34 -7.05
C GLU A 95 48.38 8.66 -7.84
N LEU A 96 47.77 9.74 -7.33
CA LEU A 96 47.88 11.09 -7.91
C LEU A 96 49.22 11.77 -7.65
N LYS A 97 49.90 11.47 -6.54
CA LYS A 97 51.22 12.02 -6.21
C LYS A 97 52.35 11.35 -6.98
N ASP A 98 52.17 10.07 -7.33
CA ASP A 98 53.14 9.28 -8.10
C ASP A 98 53.03 9.51 -9.63
N ARG A 99 52.08 10.33 -10.07
CA ARG A 99 51.82 10.67 -11.48
C ARG A 99 52.38 12.06 -11.83
#